data_AF-A0A4U9DA27-F1
#
_entry.id   AF-A0A4U9DA27-F1
#
_cell.length_a   1.000
_cell.length_b   1.000
_cell.length_c   1.000
_cell.angle_alpha   90.00
_cell.angle_beta   90.00
_cell.angle_gamma   90.00
#
_symmetry.space_group_name_H-M   'P 1'
#
loop_
_entity.id
_entity.type
_entity.pdbx_description
1 polymer ?
#
loop_
_entity_poly.entity_id
_entity_poly.type
_entity_poly.pdbx_seq_one_letter_code
_entity_poly.pdbx_strand_id
1 'polypeptide(L)'
;MALFDFPRWQLTSPSAASGVVAPDERLSVGQTVVMGVQHAVAMFGATVLMPILMGLDPNLSILMSGIGTLLFFLVTGGRVPSYLGSSAAFVGVVIAVTGFNGQGLNPHLDVALGGIIVCGLLYTLIGLVVMKAGTRWIERLMPPVVTGAVVMAIGLNLAPIAVRSVFSDAV
;
A
#
# COMPACT_ATOMS: atom_id res chain seq x y z
N MET A 1 -8.22 26.40 12.19
CA MET A 1 -7.34 25.71 11.23
C MET A 1 -8.09 24.48 10.75
N ALA A 2 -8.78 24.58 9.61
CA ALA A 2 -9.81 23.62 9.21
C ALA A 2 -9.19 22.26 8.88
N LEU A 3 -9.40 21.27 9.76
CA LEU A 3 -8.85 19.91 9.65
C LEU A 3 -9.44 19.09 8.48
N PHE A 4 -10.46 19.62 7.79
CA PHE A 4 -11.26 18.91 6.79
C PHE A 4 -11.69 19.81 5.60
N ASP A 5 -10.78 20.63 5.08
CA ASP A 5 -11.04 21.32 3.82
C ASP A 5 -10.63 20.41 2.65
N PHE A 6 -11.61 19.71 2.07
CA PHE A 6 -11.39 18.88 0.88
C PHE A 6 -11.19 19.77 -0.35
N PRO A 7 -10.24 19.44 -1.25
CA PRO A 7 -10.10 20.16 -2.49
C PRO A 7 -11.39 20.08 -3.32
N ARG A 8 -11.80 21.21 -3.91
CA ARG A 8 -12.92 21.24 -4.86
C ARG A 8 -12.44 20.67 -6.19
N TRP A 9 -12.62 19.37 -6.40
CA TRP A 9 -12.22 18.73 -7.65
C TRP A 9 -12.97 19.29 -8.85
N GLN A 10 -12.22 19.89 -9.78
CA GLN A 10 -12.78 20.49 -10.99
C GLN A 10 -13.16 19.40 -12.00
N LEU A 11 -14.29 19.56 -12.68
CA LEU A 11 -14.71 18.60 -13.71
C LEU A 11 -13.88 18.84 -14.97
N THR A 12 -12.99 17.90 -15.28
CA THR A 12 -12.22 17.94 -16.52
C THR A 12 -13.02 17.28 -17.63
N SER A 13 -13.25 18.04 -18.71
CA SER A 13 -13.81 17.50 -19.95
C SER A 13 -12.70 16.77 -20.72
N PRO A 14 -12.95 15.58 -21.31
CA PRO A 14 -11.96 14.82 -22.10
C PRO A 14 -11.34 15.57 -23.29
N SER A 15 -11.82 16.81 -23.56
CA SER A 15 -11.35 17.73 -24.59
C SER A 15 -10.11 18.55 -24.19
N ALA A 16 -9.61 18.47 -22.95
CA ALA A 16 -8.38 19.16 -22.56
C ALA A 16 -7.16 18.42 -23.15
N ALA A 17 -6.74 18.86 -24.34
CA ALA A 17 -5.49 18.73 -25.13
C ALA A 17 -4.31 17.79 -24.74
N SER A 18 -4.24 17.16 -23.57
CA SER A 18 -3.14 16.31 -23.12
C SER A 18 -3.55 14.94 -22.56
N GLY A 19 -4.84 14.68 -22.31
CA GLY A 19 -5.31 13.38 -21.79
C GLY A 19 -4.83 13.03 -20.36
N VAL A 20 -4.16 13.95 -19.68
CA VAL A 20 -3.69 13.81 -18.29
C VAL A 20 -4.72 14.44 -17.35
N VAL A 21 -5.13 13.71 -16.31
CA VAL A 21 -6.03 14.19 -15.25
C VAL A 21 -5.19 14.50 -14.01
N ALA A 22 -5.23 15.74 -13.54
CA ALA A 22 -4.47 16.16 -12.37
C ALA A 22 -5.14 15.72 -11.04
N PRO A 23 -4.42 15.67 -9.90
CA PRO A 23 -4.98 15.26 -8.61
C PRO A 23 -6.12 16.16 -8.08
N ASP A 24 -6.17 17.41 -8.53
CA ASP A 24 -7.21 18.41 -8.25
C ASP A 24 -8.37 18.38 -9.25
N GLU A 25 -8.34 17.46 -10.20
CA GLU A 25 -9.35 17.26 -11.22
C GLU A 25 -10.12 15.95 -11.02
N ARG A 26 -11.34 15.89 -11.55
CA ARG A 26 -12.14 14.66 -11.62
C ARG A 26 -12.78 14.50 -12.98
N LEU A 27 -12.89 13.26 -13.43
CA LEU A 27 -13.64 12.89 -14.62
C LEU A 27 -15.15 12.92 -14.34
N SER A 28 -15.96 12.65 -15.37
CA SER A 28 -17.39 12.36 -15.17
C SER A 28 -17.56 11.22 -14.17
N VAL A 29 -18.70 11.19 -13.47
CA VAL A 29 -18.97 10.19 -12.40
C VAL A 29 -18.81 8.76 -12.94
N GLY A 30 -19.35 8.48 -14.14
CA GLY A 30 -19.22 7.16 -14.76
C GLY A 30 -17.76 6.78 -15.07
N GLN A 31 -16.98 7.69 -15.66
CA GLN A 31 -15.56 7.45 -15.95
C GLN A 31 -14.75 7.28 -14.66
N THR A 32 -15.04 8.07 -13.63
CA THR A 32 -14.38 7.97 -12.31
C THR A 32 -14.63 6.61 -11.66
N VAL A 33 -15.86 6.10 -11.74
CA VAL A 33 -16.19 4.75 -11.24
C VAL A 33 -15.42 3.69 -12.00
N VAL A 34 -15.36 3.76 -13.34
CA VAL A 34 -14.61 2.80 -14.16
C VAL A 34 -13.11 2.84 -13.83
N MET A 35 -12.51 4.02 -13.72
CA MET A 35 -11.11 4.19 -13.30
C MET A 35 -10.85 3.62 -11.90
N GLY A 36 -11.79 3.82 -10.97
CA GLY A 36 -11.72 3.24 -9.62
C GLY A 36 -11.74 1.71 -9.64
N VAL A 37 -12.61 1.10 -10.45
CA VAL A 37 -12.65 -0.36 -10.64
C VAL A 37 -11.34 -0.85 -11.24
N GLN A 38 -10.80 -0.19 -12.27
CA GLN A 38 -9.50 -0.54 -12.85
C GLN A 38 -8.38 -0.47 -11.81
N HIS A 39 -8.38 0.56 -10.97
CA HIS A 39 -7.39 0.69 -9.91
C HIS A 39 -7.51 -0.42 -8.86
N ALA A 40 -8.73 -0.76 -8.44
CA ALA A 40 -8.98 -1.85 -7.51
C ALA A 40 -8.50 -3.21 -8.06
N VAL A 41 -8.79 -3.49 -9.34
CA VAL A 41 -8.32 -4.70 -10.03
C VAL A 41 -6.78 -4.72 -10.14
N ALA A 42 -6.17 -3.58 -10.46
CA ALA A 42 -4.71 -3.47 -10.55
C ALA A 42 -4.02 -3.76 -9.20
N MET A 43 -4.60 -3.29 -8.08
CA MET A 43 -4.03 -3.49 -6.74
C MET A 43 -4.38 -4.86 -6.13
N PHE A 44 -5.36 -5.57 -6.67
CA PHE A 44 -5.84 -6.85 -6.15
C PHE A 44 -4.73 -7.90 -6.05
N GLY A 45 -3.92 -8.06 -7.11
CA GLY A 45 -2.91 -9.11 -7.17
C GLY A 45 -1.94 -9.08 -6.00
N ALA A 46 -1.32 -7.93 -5.73
CA ALA A 46 -0.41 -7.77 -4.60
C ALA A 46 -1.15 -7.82 -3.24
N THR A 47 -2.36 -7.29 -3.17
CA THR A 47 -3.15 -7.23 -1.92
C THR A 47 -3.62 -8.60 -1.46
N VAL A 48 -3.81 -9.56 -2.37
CA VAL A 48 -4.19 -10.96 -2.05
C VAL A 48 -2.98 -11.87 -1.90
N LEU A 49 -2.01 -11.75 -2.81
CA LEU A 49 -0.86 -12.64 -2.83
C LEU A 49 0.00 -12.50 -1.57
N MET A 50 0.27 -11.28 -1.12
CA MET A 50 1.16 -11.06 0.03
C MET A 50 0.59 -11.62 1.35
N PRO A 51 -0.70 -11.43 1.69
CA PRO A 51 -1.32 -12.08 2.85
C PRO A 51 -1.27 -13.59 2.81
N ILE A 52 -1.52 -14.20 1.64
CA ILE A 52 -1.44 -15.67 1.48
C ILE A 52 -0.03 -16.16 1.82
N LEU A 53 1.00 -15.46 1.32
CA LEU A 53 2.41 -15.79 1.62
C LEU A 53 2.77 -15.60 3.11
N MET A 54 2.06 -14.72 3.83
CA MET A 54 2.24 -14.48 5.26
C MET A 54 1.39 -15.42 6.14
N GLY A 55 0.45 -16.17 5.54
CA GLY A 55 -0.54 -16.99 6.27
C GLY A 55 -1.68 -16.18 6.89
N LEU A 56 -1.97 -14.99 6.35
CA LEU A 56 -3.09 -14.12 6.74
C LEU A 56 -4.32 -14.38 5.86
N ASP A 57 -5.52 -14.10 6.39
CA ASP A 57 -6.75 -14.19 5.61
C ASP A 57 -6.78 -13.09 4.52
N PRO A 58 -6.89 -13.46 3.23
CA PRO A 58 -6.85 -12.50 2.13
C PRO A 58 -8.11 -11.62 2.07
N ASN A 59 -9.27 -12.13 2.47
CA ASN A 59 -10.52 -11.35 2.46
C ASN A 59 -10.47 -10.22 3.50
N LEU A 60 -10.00 -10.54 4.71
CA LEU A 60 -9.76 -9.58 5.76
C LEU A 60 -8.71 -8.55 5.34
N SER A 61 -7.64 -9.00 4.67
CA SER A 61 -6.59 -8.10 4.19
C SER A 61 -7.10 -7.12 3.12
N ILE A 62 -7.94 -7.58 2.18
CA ILE A 62 -8.61 -6.70 1.20
C ILE A 62 -9.53 -5.71 1.91
N LEU A 63 -10.34 -6.17 2.88
CA LEU A 63 -11.25 -5.32 3.63
C LEU A 63 -10.47 -4.23 4.39
N MET A 64 -9.40 -4.60 5.09
CA MET A 64 -8.56 -3.67 5.85
C MET A 64 -7.78 -2.72 4.93
N SER A 65 -7.34 -3.17 3.76
CA SER A 65 -6.74 -2.32 2.72
C SER A 65 -7.72 -1.24 2.24
N GLY A 66 -8.98 -1.61 1.98
CA GLY A 66 -10.04 -0.68 1.61
C GLY A 66 -10.32 0.35 2.71
N ILE A 67 -10.50 -0.11 3.95
CA ILE A 67 -10.72 0.76 5.12
C ILE A 67 -9.52 1.68 5.34
N GLY A 68 -8.30 1.15 5.26
CA GLY A 68 -7.06 1.91 5.40
C GLY A 68 -6.90 2.98 4.33
N THR A 69 -7.27 2.66 3.09
CA THR A 69 -7.27 3.62 1.97
C THR A 69 -8.27 4.75 2.21
N LEU A 70 -9.49 4.45 2.66
CA LEU A 70 -10.47 5.47 3.00
C LEU A 70 -10.01 6.33 4.18
N LEU A 71 -9.45 5.72 5.23
CA LEU A 71 -8.92 6.44 6.38
C LEU A 71 -7.75 7.35 5.98
N PHE A 72 -6.82 6.88 5.17
CA PHE A 72 -5.71 7.67 4.64
C PHE A 72 -6.21 8.86 3.82
N PHE A 73 -7.21 8.65 2.96
CA PHE A 73 -7.82 9.71 2.17
C PHE A 73 -8.46 10.79 3.06
N LEU A 74 -9.16 10.39 4.13
CA LEU A 74 -9.75 11.31 5.09
C LEU A 74 -8.68 12.09 5.88
N VAL A 75 -7.64 11.40 6.39
CA VAL A 75 -6.56 12.01 7.19
C VAL A 75 -5.71 12.98 6.37
N THR A 76 -5.48 12.68 5.09
CA THR A 76 -4.76 13.58 4.17
C THR A 76 -5.62 14.69 3.56
N GLY A 77 -6.91 14.73 3.91
CA GLY A 77 -7.87 15.70 3.40
C GLY A 77 -8.06 15.62 1.89
N GLY A 78 -7.97 14.42 1.31
CA GLY A 78 -8.16 14.14 -0.11
C GLY A 78 -7.12 14.74 -1.06
N ARG A 79 -5.96 15.18 -0.54
CA ARG A 79 -4.90 15.82 -1.34
C ARG A 79 -3.88 14.84 -1.92
N VAL A 80 -3.77 13.65 -1.35
CA VAL A 80 -2.78 12.65 -1.76
C VAL A 80 -3.50 11.44 -2.37
N PRO A 81 -3.36 11.19 -3.68
CA PRO A 81 -3.93 10.00 -4.31
C PRO A 81 -3.07 8.78 -3.99
N SER A 82 -3.49 7.95 -3.04
CA SER A 82 -2.78 6.73 -2.65
C SER A 82 -3.74 5.61 -2.29
N TYR A 83 -3.32 4.37 -2.59
CA TYR A 83 -3.99 3.13 -2.19
C TYR A 83 -3.07 2.32 -1.28
N LEU A 84 -3.61 1.83 -0.17
CA LEU A 84 -2.84 1.10 0.84
C LEU A 84 -2.97 -0.41 0.62
N GLY A 85 -2.05 -0.98 -0.16
CA GLY A 85 -1.97 -2.43 -0.38
C GLY A 85 -1.12 -3.17 0.66
N SER A 86 -1.12 -4.50 0.55
CA SER A 86 -0.30 -5.39 1.38
C SER A 86 1.20 -5.23 1.05
N SER A 87 2.03 -4.98 2.06
CA SER A 87 3.45 -4.68 1.85
C SER A 87 4.31 -5.94 1.71
N ALA A 88 4.92 -6.07 0.54
CA ALA A 88 5.81 -7.16 0.18
C ALA A 88 7.03 -7.25 1.12
N ALA A 89 7.48 -6.11 1.67
CA ALA A 89 8.62 -6.05 2.59
C ALA A 89 8.39 -6.83 3.90
N PHE A 90 7.15 -7.04 4.30
CA PHE A 90 6.82 -7.78 5.53
C PHE A 90 6.84 -9.30 5.36
N VAL A 91 6.85 -9.83 4.13
CA VAL A 91 6.77 -11.28 3.90
C VAL A 91 7.93 -11.99 4.56
N GLY A 92 9.16 -11.54 4.29
CA GLY A 92 10.36 -12.15 4.88
C GLY A 92 10.41 -12.02 6.41
N VAL A 93 9.96 -10.88 6.96
CA VAL A 93 9.95 -10.63 8.40
C VAL A 93 8.93 -11.53 9.10
N VAL A 94 7.72 -11.64 8.56
CA VAL A 94 6.67 -12.48 9.12
C VAL A 94 7.10 -13.95 9.09
N ILE A 95 7.64 -14.43 7.96
CA ILE A 95 8.17 -15.80 7.86
C ILE A 95 9.26 -16.06 8.89
N ALA A 96 10.22 -15.12 9.04
CA ALA A 96 11.33 -15.26 9.97
C ALA A 96 10.88 -15.28 11.44
N VAL A 97 9.91 -14.44 11.82
CA VAL A 97 9.43 -14.31 13.21
C VAL A 97 8.51 -15.47 13.60
N THR A 98 7.72 -15.97 12.65
CA THR A 98 6.73 -17.04 12.93
C THR A 98 7.25 -18.45 12.68
N GLY A 99 8.44 -18.59 12.06
CA GLY A 99 8.97 -19.89 11.66
C GLY A 99 8.09 -20.59 10.61
N PHE A 100 7.32 -19.81 9.85
CA PHE A 100 6.31 -20.34 8.94
C PHE A 100 6.96 -20.97 7.71
N ASN A 101 6.74 -22.27 7.51
CA ASN A 101 7.32 -23.03 6.40
C ASN A 101 6.55 -22.90 5.07
N GLY A 102 5.61 -21.96 4.95
CA GLY A 102 4.90 -21.69 3.69
C GLY A 102 3.73 -22.64 3.38
N GLN A 103 3.24 -23.41 4.35
CA GLN A 103 2.08 -24.30 4.18
C GLN A 103 1.09 -24.17 5.36
N GLY A 104 -0.18 -23.84 5.06
CA GLY A 104 -1.28 -23.78 6.03
C GLY A 104 -1.52 -22.42 6.69
N LEU A 105 -2.44 -22.34 7.65
CA LEU A 105 -2.59 -21.15 8.51
C LEU A 105 -1.42 -21.08 9.48
N ASN A 106 -0.87 -19.88 9.65
CA ASN A 106 0.29 -19.66 10.51
C ASN A 106 -0.09 -19.84 12.01
N PRO A 107 0.52 -20.79 12.73
CA PRO A 107 0.18 -21.06 14.13
C PRO A 107 0.63 -19.95 15.10
N HIS A 108 1.53 -19.04 14.68
CA HIS A 108 2.03 -17.90 15.48
C HIS A 108 1.61 -16.54 14.91
N LEU A 109 0.41 -16.48 14.33
CA LEU A 109 -0.12 -15.27 13.72
C LEU A 109 -0.27 -14.10 14.72
N ASP A 110 -0.50 -14.42 15.99
CA ASP A 110 -0.53 -13.48 17.10
C ASP A 110 0.79 -12.70 17.25
N VAL A 111 1.94 -13.38 17.14
CA VAL A 111 3.26 -12.73 17.19
C VAL A 111 3.49 -11.86 15.95
N ALA A 112 3.10 -12.33 14.76
CA ALA A 112 3.19 -11.54 13.53
C ALA A 112 2.34 -10.26 13.59
N LEU A 113 1.07 -10.39 14.00
CA LEU A 113 0.15 -9.26 14.14
C LEU A 113 0.62 -8.27 15.20
N GLY A 114 1.11 -8.76 16.35
CA GLY A 114 1.71 -7.93 17.38
C GLY A 114 2.91 -7.13 16.85
N GLY A 115 3.79 -7.78 16.08
CA GLY A 115 4.91 -7.11 15.42
C GLY A 115 4.45 -6.03 14.43
N ILE A 116 3.44 -6.31 13.61
CA ILE A 116 2.88 -5.35 12.64
C ILE A 116 2.30 -4.12 13.37
N ILE A 117 1.60 -4.31 14.50
CA ILE A 117 1.07 -3.21 15.30
C ILE A 117 2.20 -2.32 15.82
N VAL A 118 3.28 -2.92 16.35
CA VAL A 118 4.45 -2.17 16.84
C VAL A 118 5.13 -1.41 15.70
N CYS A 119 5.26 -2.00 14.51
CA CYS A 119 5.74 -1.31 13.32
C CYS A 119 4.87 -0.10 12.95
N GLY A 120 3.54 -0.23 13.04
CA GLY A 120 2.60 0.87 12.80
C GLY A 120 2.74 2.01 13.81
N LEU A 121 2.97 1.69 15.09
CA LEU A 121 3.27 2.69 16.13
C LEU A 121 4.60 3.40 15.85
N LEU A 122 5.63 2.66 15.43
CA LEU A 122 6.92 3.24 15.05
C LEU A 122 6.79 4.18 13.85
N TYR A 123 6.01 3.80 12.82
CA TYR A 123 5.74 4.67 11.67
C TYR A 123 5.01 5.95 12.08
N THR A 124 4.06 5.84 13.00
CA THR A 124 3.35 7.00 13.56
C THR A 124 4.32 7.91 14.31
N LEU A 125 5.21 7.35 15.13
CA LEU A 125 6.21 8.11 15.86
C LEU A 125 7.17 8.83 14.91
N ILE A 126 7.70 8.14 13.90
CA ILE A 126 8.55 8.74 12.86
C ILE A 126 7.79 9.86 12.16
N GLY A 127 6.53 9.65 11.79
CA GLY A 127 5.67 10.68 11.21
C GLY A 127 5.57 11.93 12.08
N LEU A 128 5.34 11.78 13.39
CA LEU A 128 5.31 12.91 14.34
C LEU A 128 6.66 13.63 14.45
N VAL A 129 7.77 12.89 14.39
CA VAL A 129 9.11 13.49 14.36
C VAL A 129 9.30 14.30 13.07
N VAL A 130 8.89 13.76 11.91
CA VAL A 130 8.99 14.47 10.62
C VAL A 130 8.15 15.74 10.61
N MET A 131 6.96 15.72 11.20
CA MET A 131 6.12 16.92 11.33
C MET A 131 6.80 18.05 12.11
N LYS A 132 7.68 17.72 13.07
CA LYS A 132 8.42 18.72 13.88
C LYS A 132 9.78 19.08 13.30
N ALA A 133 10.54 18.12 12.79
CA ALA A 133 11.93 18.27 12.36
C ALA A 133 12.09 18.52 10.85
N GLY A 134 11.03 18.36 10.07
CA GLY A 134 11.05 18.42 8.60
C GLY A 134 11.63 17.16 7.94
N THR A 135 11.69 17.15 6.61
CA THR A 135 12.07 15.98 5.78
C THR A 135 13.55 15.89 5.43
N ARG A 136 14.33 16.96 5.63
CA ARG A 136 15.72 17.08 5.15
C ARG A 136 16.66 15.97 5.62
N TRP A 137 16.43 15.43 6.83
CA TRP A 137 17.26 14.34 7.36
C TRP A 137 16.93 13.01 6.66
N ILE A 138 15.67 12.75 6.33
CA ILE A 138 15.25 11.57 5.56
C ILE A 138 15.84 11.63 4.16
N GLU A 139 15.78 12.79 3.50
CA GLU A 139 16.35 12.96 2.15
C GLU A 139 17.86 12.72 2.11
N ARG A 140 18.58 12.97 3.21
CA ARG A 140 20.01 12.66 3.35
C ARG A 140 20.28 11.18 3.61
N LEU A 141 19.46 10.53 4.43
CA LEU A 141 19.59 9.10 4.74
C LEU A 141 19.14 8.21 3.58
N MET A 142 18.09 8.63 2.89
CA MET A 142 17.42 7.90 1.81
C MET A 142 17.38 8.76 0.54
N PRO A 143 18.55 9.07 -0.06
CA PRO A 143 18.58 9.75 -1.34
C PRO A 143 17.92 8.88 -2.42
N PRO A 144 17.52 9.45 -3.57
CA PRO A 144 16.75 8.74 -4.60
C PRO A 144 17.37 7.41 -5.03
N VAL A 145 18.71 7.34 -5.09
CA VAL A 145 19.44 6.12 -5.43
C VAL A 145 19.25 5.00 -4.39
N VAL A 146 19.24 5.33 -3.09
CA VAL A 146 19.04 4.37 -2.01
C VAL A 146 17.59 3.93 -1.97
N THR A 147 16.64 4.86 -2.03
CA THR A 147 15.21 4.55 -2.03
C THR A 147 14.84 3.67 -3.22
N GLY A 148 15.32 4.02 -4.43
CA GLY A 148 15.12 3.21 -5.63
C GLY A 148 15.74 1.82 -5.51
N ALA A 149 16.98 1.71 -5.02
CA ALA A 149 17.66 0.44 -4.83
C ALA A 149 16.92 -0.47 -3.82
N VAL A 150 16.44 0.08 -2.70
CA VAL A 150 15.69 -0.66 -1.69
C VAL A 150 14.36 -1.16 -2.26
N VAL A 151 13.61 -0.30 -2.97
CA VAL A 151 12.34 -0.68 -3.60
C VAL A 151 12.55 -1.78 -4.66
N MET A 152 13.57 -1.64 -5.50
CA MET A 152 13.93 -2.68 -6.48
C MET A 152 14.34 -3.98 -5.81
N ALA A 153 15.16 -3.92 -4.76
CA ALA A 153 15.59 -5.11 -4.04
C ALA A 153 14.41 -5.86 -3.42
N ILE A 154 13.43 -5.16 -2.82
CA ILE A 154 12.21 -5.78 -2.30
C ILE A 154 11.44 -6.48 -3.42
N GLY A 155 11.22 -5.80 -4.55
CA GLY A 155 10.50 -6.36 -5.69
C GLY A 155 11.20 -7.59 -6.30
N LEU A 156 12.50 -7.51 -6.55
CA LEU A 156 13.29 -8.59 -7.15
C LEU A 156 13.43 -9.81 -6.23
N ASN A 157 13.54 -9.61 -4.92
CA ASN A 157 13.59 -10.74 -3.96
C ASN A 157 12.27 -11.50 -3.90
N LEU A 158 11.14 -10.84 -4.16
CA LEU A 158 9.80 -11.43 -4.05
C LEU A 158 9.26 -11.93 -5.40
N ALA A 159 9.84 -11.49 -6.51
CA ALA A 159 9.46 -11.94 -7.85
C ALA A 159 9.47 -13.47 -8.02
N PRO A 160 10.49 -14.23 -7.56
CA PRO A 160 10.48 -15.69 -7.66
C PRO A 160 9.35 -16.35 -6.88
N ILE A 161 8.97 -15.78 -5.74
CA ILE A 161 7.89 -16.31 -4.90
C ILE A 161 6.54 -16.09 -5.58
N ALA A 162 6.32 -14.91 -6.15
CA ALA A 162 5.11 -14.61 -6.93
C ALA A 162 4.98 -15.45 -8.21
N VAL A 163 6.11 -15.72 -8.87
CA VAL A 163 6.14 -16.62 -10.03
C VAL A 163 5.72 -18.03 -9.61
N ARG A 164 6.31 -18.56 -8.53
CA ARG A 164 6.00 -19.91 -8.04
C ARG A 164 4.54 -20.06 -7.61
N SER A 165 3.93 -19.04 -7.00
CA SER A 165 2.51 -19.13 -6.60
C SER A 165 1.58 -19.30 -7.80
N VAL A 166 1.85 -18.60 -8.92
CA VAL A 166 1.03 -18.73 -10.14
C VAL A 166 1.22 -20.09 -10.81
N PHE A 167 2.45 -20.62 -10.80
CA PHE A 167 2.75 -21.92 -11.43
C PHE A 167 2.40 -23.13 -10.54
N SER A 168 2.30 -22.95 -9.22
CA SER A 168 1.95 -24.02 -8.27
C SER A 168 0.45 -24.29 -8.17
N ASP A 169 -0.41 -23.32 -8.52
CA ASP A 169 -1.88 -23.49 -8.56
C ASP A 169 -2.38 -24.03 -9.91
N ALA A 170 -1.47 -24.45 -10.81
CA ALA A 170 -1.78 -24.95 -12.15
C ALA A 170 -1.77 -26.49 -12.28
N VAL A 171 -1.68 -27.25 -11.18
CA VAL A 171 -1.81 -28.72 -11.14
C VAL A 171 -2.60 -29.18 -9.93
#